data_AF-A0A1H0N3F2-F1
#
_entry.id   AF-A0A1H0N3F2-F1
#
_cell.length_a   1.000
_cell.length_b   1.000
_cell.length_c   1.000
_cell.angle_alpha   90.00
_cell.angle_beta   90.00
_cell.angle_gamma   90.00
#
_symmetry.space_group_name_H-M   'P 1'
#
loop_
_entity.id
_entity.type
_entity.pdbx_description
1 polymer ?
#
loop_
_entity_poly.entity_id
_entity_poly.type
_entity_poly.pdbx_seq_one_letter_code
_entity_poly.pdbx_strand_id
1 'polypeptide(L)'
;MNAYEEKIERRREYYERKAAEATAASKAEFQSFRSMAEVIPMGQPILVGHHSERGDRAYRGRMERHMEKSVQLNDKAEYYRQKAEAVGTGGISGYDPDAIAKLEEKLEGLKASQEKAKAANKALRLKDTTKGDERLREQGYTDEEIKKLRTPDCFGCIGYAPYVLSNNNANIRRIEKRIEQLKAAKEHEGEEKETDLYKYSIEEGRVQFVFDGKPEPAVRNILKGNHFKWSPSRGAWVRQATANGRYAAKCVMKELDEMEAFDNE
;
A
#
# COMPACT_ATOMS: atom_id res chain seq x y z
N MET A 1 -7.99 -17.51 3.94
CA MET A 1 -7.01 -16.44 3.63
C MET A 1 -6.49 -16.74 2.24
N ASN A 2 -6.48 -15.76 1.35
CA ASN A 2 -5.99 -15.94 -0.01
C ASN A 2 -4.45 -15.87 -0.05
N ALA A 3 -3.79 -16.43 -1.06
CA ALA A 3 -2.33 -16.36 -1.26
C ALA A 3 -1.79 -14.91 -1.26
N TYR A 4 -2.58 -13.96 -1.76
CA TYR A 4 -2.26 -12.53 -1.70
C TYR A 4 -2.30 -11.98 -0.26
N GLU A 5 -3.31 -12.36 0.51
CA GLU A 5 -3.47 -11.96 1.91
C GLU A 5 -2.36 -12.58 2.78
N GLU A 6 -2.02 -13.85 2.57
CA GLU A 6 -0.88 -14.50 3.24
C GLU A 6 0.45 -13.80 2.95
N LYS A 7 0.63 -13.25 1.73
CA LYS A 7 1.81 -12.46 1.40
C LYS A 7 1.85 -11.12 2.14
N ILE A 8 0.69 -10.48 2.34
CA ILE A 8 0.56 -9.27 3.14
C ILE A 8 0.89 -9.58 4.60
N GLU A 9 0.30 -10.65 5.17
CA GLU A 9 0.54 -11.04 6.56
C GLU A 9 2.00 -11.41 6.81
N ARG A 10 2.63 -12.23 5.95
CA ARG A 10 4.08 -12.52 6.05
C ARG A 10 4.94 -11.26 6.06
N ARG A 11 4.54 -10.23 5.31
CA ARG A 11 5.24 -8.94 5.29
C ARG A 11 5.02 -8.16 6.58
N ARG A 12 3.81 -8.19 7.16
CA ARG A 12 3.51 -7.61 8.46
C ARG A 12 4.33 -8.29 9.55
N GLU A 13 4.25 -9.62 9.65
CA GLU A 13 5.01 -10.44 10.61
C GLU A 13 6.52 -10.18 10.51
N TYR A 14 7.05 -10.03 9.29
CA TYR A 14 8.45 -9.67 9.09
C TYR A 14 8.82 -8.34 9.76
N TYR A 15 8.00 -7.30 9.57
CA TYR A 15 8.23 -5.99 10.19
C TYR A 15 8.02 -6.03 11.70
N GLU A 16 7.01 -6.73 12.19
CA GLU A 16 6.76 -6.91 13.62
C GLU A 16 7.94 -7.61 14.31
N ARG A 17 8.46 -8.69 13.72
CA ARG A 17 9.66 -9.36 14.22
C ARG A 17 10.85 -8.39 14.25
N LYS A 18 11.06 -7.60 13.21
CA LYS A 18 12.16 -6.62 13.15
C LYS A 18 12.01 -5.52 14.20
N ALA A 19 10.78 -5.08 14.47
CA ALA A 19 10.49 -4.15 15.56
C ALA A 19 10.80 -4.79 16.91
N ALA A 20 10.33 -6.01 17.17
CA ALA A 20 10.56 -6.73 18.41
C ALA A 20 12.05 -6.98 18.68
N GLU A 21 12.81 -7.40 17.67
CA GLU A 21 14.28 -7.56 17.74
C GLU A 21 14.96 -6.23 18.14
N ALA A 22 14.57 -5.12 17.50
CA ALA A 22 15.13 -3.80 17.78
C ALA A 22 14.73 -3.28 19.18
N THR A 23 13.50 -3.53 19.62
CA THR A 23 13.05 -3.21 20.99
C THR A 23 13.83 -4.01 22.03
N ALA A 24 14.03 -5.30 21.82
CA ALA A 24 14.81 -6.14 22.73
C ALA A 24 16.26 -5.65 22.84
N ALA A 25 16.89 -5.33 21.70
CA ALA A 25 18.24 -4.78 21.67
C ALA A 25 18.32 -3.40 22.36
N SER A 26 17.35 -2.51 22.10
CA SER A 26 17.27 -1.20 22.76
C SER A 26 17.19 -1.33 24.28
N LYS A 27 16.33 -2.24 24.78
CA LYS A 27 16.21 -2.53 26.21
C LYS A 27 17.51 -3.06 26.82
N ALA A 28 18.25 -3.92 26.11
CA ALA A 28 19.53 -4.44 26.58
C ALA A 28 20.61 -3.34 26.69
N GLU A 29 20.68 -2.43 25.71
CA GLU A 29 21.58 -1.27 25.74
C GLU A 29 21.21 -0.30 26.87
N PHE A 30 19.91 -0.05 27.07
CA PHE A 30 19.43 0.79 28.16
C PHE A 30 19.70 0.17 29.54
N GLN A 31 19.55 -1.15 29.68
CA GLN A 31 19.94 -1.86 30.90
C GLN A 31 21.44 -1.76 31.17
N SER A 32 22.27 -1.87 30.13
CA SER A 32 23.73 -1.66 30.25
C SER A 32 24.04 -0.24 30.71
N PHE A 33 23.46 0.78 30.07
CA PHE A 33 23.53 2.18 30.51
C PHE A 33 23.14 2.33 31.99
N ARG A 34 21.99 1.77 32.39
CA ARG A 34 21.46 1.87 33.76
C ARG A 34 22.40 1.23 34.77
N SER A 35 22.89 0.02 34.51
CA SER A 35 23.85 -0.66 35.39
C SER A 35 25.15 0.13 35.57
N MET A 36 25.62 0.79 34.51
CA MET A 36 26.79 1.67 34.58
C MET A 36 26.50 2.96 35.34
N ALA A 37 25.31 3.54 35.16
CA ALA A 37 24.89 4.76 35.83
C ALA A 37 24.72 4.58 37.35
N GLU A 38 24.24 3.41 37.79
CA GLU A 38 24.04 3.08 39.21
C GLU A 38 25.37 3.09 40.02
N VAL A 39 26.52 2.93 39.36
CA VAL A 39 27.84 3.02 40.00
C VAL A 39 28.21 4.46 40.37
N ILE A 40 27.65 5.46 39.69
CA ILE A 40 27.93 6.88 39.95
C ILE A 40 26.90 7.41 40.96
N PRO A 41 27.32 7.84 42.16
CA PRO A 41 26.46 8.55 43.09
C PRO A 41 25.73 9.73 42.42
N MET A 42 24.42 9.80 42.64
CA MET A 42 23.57 10.87 42.08
C MET A 42 24.13 12.25 42.44
N GLY A 43 24.30 13.10 41.43
CA GLY A 43 24.79 14.47 41.59
C GLY A 43 26.30 14.63 41.75
N GLN A 44 27.10 13.56 41.71
CA GLN A 44 28.56 13.67 41.77
C GLN A 44 29.12 14.39 40.52
N PRO A 45 29.81 15.54 40.67
CA PRO A 45 30.43 16.23 39.54
C PRO A 45 31.73 15.54 39.10
N ILE A 46 32.16 15.82 37.86
CA ILE A 46 33.49 15.41 37.39
C ILE A 46 34.53 16.27 38.14
N LEU A 47 35.49 15.62 38.80
CA LEU A 47 36.58 16.30 39.51
C LEU A 47 37.64 16.79 38.51
N VAL A 48 37.47 18.02 38.02
CA VAL A 48 38.39 18.64 37.04
C VAL A 48 39.77 18.87 37.68
N GLY A 49 40.84 18.47 37.01
CA GLY A 49 42.22 18.56 37.48
C GLY A 49 42.68 17.42 38.40
N HIS A 50 41.80 16.48 38.76
CA HIS A 50 42.14 15.33 39.59
C HIS A 50 42.68 14.17 38.74
N HIS A 51 43.54 13.32 39.29
CA HIS A 51 44.14 12.18 38.56
C HIS A 51 43.10 11.19 38.00
N SER A 52 41.89 11.14 38.59
CA SER A 52 40.78 10.30 38.14
C SER A 52 39.91 10.93 37.03
N GLU A 53 40.12 12.21 36.69
CA GLU A 53 39.27 12.95 35.73
C GLU A 53 39.16 12.23 34.39
N ARG A 54 40.30 11.80 33.84
CA ARG A 54 40.36 11.10 32.55
C ARG A 54 39.56 9.80 32.57
N GLY A 55 39.63 9.07 33.69
CA GLY A 55 38.91 7.81 33.88
C GLY A 55 37.40 8.03 33.96
N ASP A 56 36.96 9.01 34.75
CA ASP A 56 35.53 9.35 34.91
C ASP A 56 34.91 9.83 33.58
N ARG A 57 35.60 10.72 32.84
CA ARG A 57 35.16 11.15 31.51
C ARG A 57 35.04 9.97 30.54
N ALA A 58 36.02 9.07 30.50
CA ALA A 58 35.97 7.90 29.63
C ALA A 58 34.86 6.92 30.03
N TYR A 59 34.57 6.78 31.33
CA TYR A 59 33.48 5.96 31.85
C TYR A 59 32.11 6.53 31.47
N ARG A 60 31.88 7.82 31.74
CA ARG A 60 30.65 8.53 31.34
C ARG A 60 30.45 8.52 29.83
N GLY A 61 31.51 8.66 29.05
CA GLY A 61 31.45 8.53 27.59
C GLY A 61 31.05 7.12 27.12
N ARG A 62 31.40 6.04 27.84
CA ARG A 62 30.88 4.69 27.52
C ARG A 62 29.39 4.59 27.81
N MET A 63 28.96 5.13 28.95
CA MET A 63 27.55 5.18 29.36
C MET A 63 26.71 5.95 28.33
N GLU A 64 27.16 7.13 27.90
CA GLU A 64 26.51 7.92 26.84
C GLU A 64 26.36 7.14 25.54
N ARG A 65 27.39 6.37 25.12
CA ARG A 65 27.29 5.52 23.92
C ARG A 65 26.22 4.44 24.03
N HIS A 66 26.07 3.78 25.18
CA HIS A 66 25.00 2.81 25.41
C HIS A 66 23.61 3.49 25.34
N MET A 67 23.48 4.68 25.95
CA MET A 67 22.25 5.45 25.89
C MET A 67 21.91 5.86 24.44
N GLU A 68 22.87 6.44 23.72
CA GLU A 68 22.70 6.83 22.31
C GLU A 68 22.29 5.61 21.47
N LYS A 69 22.96 4.48 21.67
CA LYS A 69 22.65 3.24 20.96
C LYS A 69 21.23 2.74 21.27
N SER A 70 20.80 2.82 22.54
CA SER A 70 19.45 2.44 22.95
C SER A 70 18.39 3.30 22.26
N VAL A 71 18.61 4.61 22.14
CA VAL A 71 17.72 5.55 21.45
C VAL A 71 17.65 5.23 19.95
N GLN A 72 18.80 5.07 19.28
CA GLN A 72 18.85 4.69 17.86
C GLN A 72 18.10 3.37 17.57
N LEU A 73 18.23 2.38 18.45
CA LEU A 73 17.52 1.11 18.32
C LEU A 73 16.03 1.25 18.59
N ASN A 74 15.62 2.14 19.49
CA ASN A 74 14.22 2.44 19.74
C ASN A 74 13.57 3.14 18.53
N ASP A 75 14.26 4.12 17.92
CA ASP A 75 13.81 4.78 16.69
C ASP A 75 13.67 3.77 15.54
N LYS A 76 14.62 2.83 15.44
CA LYS A 76 14.54 1.71 14.49
C LYS A 76 13.34 0.80 14.77
N ALA A 77 13.03 0.51 16.03
CA ALA A 77 11.85 -0.27 16.40
C ALA A 77 10.56 0.44 15.98
N GLU A 78 10.46 1.74 16.28
CA GLU A 78 9.35 2.59 15.89
C GLU A 78 9.15 2.64 14.36
N TYR A 79 10.24 2.81 13.60
CA TYR A 79 10.20 2.74 12.15
C TYR A 79 9.56 1.45 11.64
N TYR A 80 9.95 0.29 12.18
CA TYR A 80 9.37 -0.98 11.76
C TYR A 80 7.94 -1.20 12.25
N ARG A 81 7.56 -0.67 13.43
CA ARG A 81 6.15 -0.67 13.88
C ARG A 81 5.27 0.11 12.92
N GLN A 82 5.67 1.33 12.56
CA GLN A 82 4.95 2.12 11.56
C GLN A 82 4.85 1.42 10.21
N LYS A 83 5.90 0.69 9.80
CA LYS A 83 5.84 -0.15 8.59
C LYS A 83 4.85 -1.30 8.73
N ALA A 84 4.80 -1.99 9.86
CA ALA A 84 3.85 -3.07 10.11
C ALA A 84 2.40 -2.57 10.11
N GLU A 85 2.13 -1.45 10.77
CA GLU A 85 0.81 -0.80 10.79
C GLU A 85 0.36 -0.33 9.41
N ALA A 86 1.30 0.17 8.59
CA ALA A 86 1.00 0.56 7.21
C ALA A 86 0.76 -0.63 6.26
N VAL A 87 1.08 -1.87 6.66
CA VAL A 87 0.80 -3.05 5.83
C VAL A 87 -0.71 -3.32 5.82
N GLY A 88 -1.30 -3.25 4.62
CA GLY A 88 -2.72 -3.52 4.40
C GLY A 88 -3.62 -2.27 4.45
N THR A 89 -3.09 -1.09 4.81
CA THR A 89 -3.86 0.17 4.81
C THR A 89 -4.03 0.78 3.41
N GLY A 90 -3.31 0.25 2.43
CA GLY A 90 -3.49 0.60 1.02
C GLY A 90 -4.88 0.23 0.52
N GLY A 91 -5.29 0.84 -0.60
CA GLY A 91 -6.53 0.43 -1.28
C GLY A 91 -6.47 -1.01 -1.78
N ILE A 92 -7.64 -1.56 -2.15
CA ILE A 92 -7.78 -2.90 -2.74
C ILE A 92 -6.78 -3.03 -3.90
N SER A 93 -5.91 -4.02 -3.85
CA SER A 93 -4.86 -4.26 -4.84
C SER A 93 -5.44 -4.97 -6.05
N GLY A 94 -4.92 -4.71 -7.25
CA GLY A 94 -5.32 -5.46 -8.45
C GLY A 94 -4.77 -6.90 -8.48
N TYR A 95 -3.76 -7.20 -7.67
CA TYR A 95 -3.17 -8.54 -7.54
C TYR A 95 -3.89 -9.43 -6.53
N ASP A 96 -4.89 -8.88 -5.83
CA ASP A 96 -5.79 -9.69 -5.02
C ASP A 96 -6.75 -10.39 -5.99
N PRO A 97 -6.79 -11.73 -6.05
CA PRO A 97 -7.74 -12.43 -6.92
C PRO A 97 -9.21 -12.10 -6.57
N ASP A 98 -9.48 -11.70 -5.32
CA ASP A 98 -10.79 -11.26 -4.86
C ASP A 98 -11.02 -9.74 -5.04
N ALA A 99 -10.10 -9.04 -5.72
CA ALA A 99 -10.15 -7.58 -5.90
C ALA A 99 -11.45 -7.09 -6.53
N ILE A 100 -11.95 -7.79 -7.54
CA ILE A 100 -13.18 -7.42 -8.26
C ILE A 100 -14.37 -7.50 -7.30
N ALA A 101 -14.52 -8.61 -6.58
CA ALA A 101 -15.60 -8.80 -5.62
C ALA A 101 -15.56 -7.73 -4.51
N LYS A 102 -14.38 -7.49 -3.92
CA LYS A 102 -14.19 -6.44 -2.89
C LYS A 102 -14.51 -5.03 -3.43
N LEU A 103 -14.21 -4.75 -4.70
CA LEU A 103 -14.54 -3.46 -5.34
C LEU A 103 -16.03 -3.34 -5.65
N GLU A 104 -16.69 -4.42 -6.05
CA GLU A 104 -18.14 -4.47 -6.30
C GLU A 104 -18.92 -4.26 -4.99
N GLU A 105 -18.53 -4.92 -3.90
CA GLU A 105 -19.13 -4.68 -2.57
C GLU A 105 -18.98 -3.20 -2.15
N LYS A 106 -17.78 -2.65 -2.32
CA LYS A 106 -17.53 -1.23 -2.04
C LYS A 106 -18.38 -0.31 -2.93
N LEU A 107 -18.56 -0.67 -4.19
CA LEU A 107 -19.38 0.08 -5.14
C LEU A 107 -20.83 0.12 -4.70
N GLU A 108 -21.39 -1.02 -4.29
CA GLU A 108 -22.75 -1.12 -3.76
C GLU A 108 -22.93 -0.27 -2.50
N GLY A 109 -21.98 -0.31 -1.57
CA GLY A 109 -22.02 0.55 -0.37
C GLY A 109 -22.02 2.05 -0.70
N LEU A 110 -21.24 2.47 -1.70
CA LEU A 110 -21.22 3.87 -2.15
C LEU A 110 -22.51 4.27 -2.87
N LYS A 111 -23.09 3.38 -3.70
CA LYS A 111 -24.39 3.59 -4.37
C LYS A 111 -25.52 3.68 -3.36
N ALA A 112 -25.57 2.78 -2.39
CA ALA A 112 -26.56 2.81 -1.32
C ALA A 112 -26.46 4.11 -0.49
N SER A 113 -25.24 4.52 -0.12
CA SER A 113 -25.00 5.79 0.59
C SER A 113 -25.43 7.00 -0.24
N GLN A 114 -25.20 6.96 -1.56
CA GLN A 114 -25.61 8.03 -2.48
C GLN A 114 -27.13 8.19 -2.52
N GLU A 115 -27.85 7.08 -2.70
CA GLU A 115 -29.31 7.11 -2.78
C GLU A 115 -29.93 7.48 -1.44
N LYS A 116 -29.39 6.97 -0.32
CA LYS A 116 -29.81 7.36 1.03
C LYS A 116 -29.64 8.88 1.25
N ALA A 117 -28.51 9.46 0.84
CA ALA A 117 -28.25 10.89 0.97
C ALA A 117 -29.17 11.75 0.07
N LYS A 118 -29.41 11.32 -1.17
CA LYS A 118 -30.36 11.98 -2.08
C LYS A 118 -31.79 11.95 -1.53
N ALA A 119 -32.22 10.79 -1.04
CA ALA A 119 -33.55 10.59 -0.49
C ALA A 119 -33.77 11.44 0.78
N ALA A 120 -32.75 11.53 1.64
CA ALA A 120 -32.77 12.40 2.81
C ALA A 120 -32.86 13.88 2.42
N ASN A 121 -32.02 14.36 1.49
CA ASN A 121 -32.10 15.74 1.01
C ASN A 121 -33.43 16.06 0.33
N LYS A 122 -34.04 15.08 -0.37
CA LYS A 122 -35.38 15.23 -0.95
C LYS A 122 -36.45 15.39 0.12
N ALA A 123 -36.35 14.64 1.23
CA ALA A 123 -37.26 14.77 2.36
C ALA A 123 -37.09 16.12 3.08
N LEU A 124 -35.85 16.58 3.30
CA LEU A 124 -35.55 17.86 3.94
C LEU A 124 -36.00 19.08 3.12
N ARG A 125 -36.08 18.95 1.79
CA ARG A 125 -36.57 20.01 0.88
C ARG A 125 -38.10 20.14 0.86
N LEU A 126 -38.85 19.24 1.49
CA LEU A 126 -40.30 19.36 1.59
C LEU A 126 -40.67 20.59 2.44
N LYS A 127 -41.64 21.37 1.96
CA LYS A 127 -42.17 22.53 2.69
C LYS A 127 -42.83 22.12 4.03
N ASP A 128 -43.44 20.95 4.03
CA ASP A 128 -44.06 20.34 5.21
C ASP A 128 -42.99 19.56 5.98
N THR A 129 -42.52 20.14 7.07
CA THR A 129 -41.45 19.58 7.91
C THR A 129 -41.85 18.25 8.54
N THR A 130 -43.11 18.13 8.97
CA THR A 130 -43.62 16.91 9.63
C THR A 130 -43.57 15.71 8.68
N LYS A 131 -44.05 15.89 7.44
CA LYS A 131 -43.98 14.87 6.38
C LYS A 131 -42.55 14.57 5.95
N GLY A 132 -41.66 15.57 5.98
CA GLY A 132 -40.23 15.36 5.75
C GLY A 132 -39.61 14.45 6.81
N ASP A 133 -39.94 14.68 8.08
CA ASP A 133 -39.41 13.91 9.21
C ASP A 133 -39.98 12.49 9.25
N GLU A 134 -41.25 12.30 8.88
CA GLU A 134 -41.84 10.98 8.69
C GLU A 134 -41.10 10.17 7.62
N ARG A 135 -40.81 10.77 6.46
CA ARG A 135 -40.04 10.11 5.39
C ARG A 135 -38.61 9.76 5.79
N LEU A 136 -37.99 10.56 6.66
CA LEU A 136 -36.68 10.24 7.22
C LEU A 136 -36.77 9.09 8.22
N ARG A 137 -37.81 9.04 9.06
CA ARG A 137 -38.08 7.90 9.96
C ARG A 137 -38.33 6.61 9.18
N GLU A 138 -39.09 6.65 8.09
CA GLU A 138 -39.29 5.50 7.19
C GLU A 138 -37.97 5.00 6.57
N GLN A 139 -37.01 5.90 6.33
CA GLN A 139 -35.66 5.57 5.84
C GLN A 139 -34.72 5.07 6.97
N GLY A 140 -35.22 4.95 8.19
CA GLY A 140 -34.49 4.44 9.35
C GLY A 140 -33.61 5.47 10.05
N TYR A 141 -33.84 6.77 9.85
CA TYR A 141 -33.18 7.80 10.66
C TYR A 141 -33.85 7.93 12.03
N THR A 142 -33.03 8.07 13.06
CA THR A 142 -33.51 8.40 14.42
C THR A 142 -33.85 9.88 14.55
N ASP A 143 -34.66 10.24 15.53
CA ASP A 143 -35.05 11.65 15.77
C ASP A 143 -33.82 12.55 16.04
N GLU A 144 -32.78 12.01 16.69
CA GLU A 144 -31.52 12.72 16.91
C GLU A 144 -30.76 12.99 15.60
N GLU A 145 -30.74 12.02 14.68
CA GLU A 145 -30.11 12.17 13.37
C GLU A 145 -30.88 13.17 12.50
N ILE A 146 -32.21 13.13 12.54
CA ILE A 146 -33.07 14.09 11.84
C ILE A 146 -32.78 15.51 12.34
N LYS A 147 -32.67 15.69 13.67
CA LYS A 147 -32.31 16.99 14.26
C LYS A 147 -30.94 17.47 13.78
N LYS A 148 -29.95 16.58 13.70
CA LYS A 148 -28.61 16.90 13.14
C LYS A 148 -28.69 17.29 11.67
N LEU A 149 -29.41 16.53 10.85
CA LEU A 149 -29.60 16.83 9.43
C LEU A 149 -30.31 18.16 9.19
N ARG A 150 -31.21 18.57 10.09
CA ARG A 150 -31.89 19.87 10.03
C ARG A 150 -31.06 21.03 10.54
N THR A 151 -30.04 20.76 11.34
CA THR A 151 -29.12 21.79 11.83
C THR A 151 -28.19 22.18 10.67
N PRO A 152 -28.12 23.47 10.29
CA PRO A 152 -27.20 23.89 9.25
C PRO A 152 -25.73 23.60 9.63
N ASP A 153 -24.93 23.19 8.65
CA ASP A 153 -23.48 23.05 8.84
C ASP A 153 -22.77 24.42 8.96
N CYS A 154 -21.45 24.41 9.11
CA CYS A 154 -20.65 25.64 9.20
C CYS A 154 -20.72 26.55 7.96
N PHE A 155 -21.31 26.06 6.86
CA PHE A 155 -21.56 26.82 5.63
C PHE A 155 -23.07 27.06 5.40
N GLY A 156 -23.92 26.77 6.39
CA GLY A 156 -25.36 26.96 6.33
C GLY A 156 -26.12 25.90 5.51
N CYS A 157 -25.47 24.81 5.11
CA CYS A 157 -26.12 23.74 4.36
C CYS A 157 -26.93 22.83 5.30
N ILE A 158 -28.17 22.54 4.92
CA ILE A 158 -29.06 21.61 5.62
C ILE A 158 -29.02 20.25 4.92
N GLY A 159 -28.90 19.18 5.69
CA GLY A 159 -28.78 17.81 5.20
C GLY A 159 -27.38 17.47 4.70
N TYR A 160 -27.31 16.59 3.70
CA TYR A 160 -26.04 16.25 3.06
C TYR A 160 -25.60 17.37 2.12
N ALA A 161 -24.42 17.94 2.39
CA ALA A 161 -23.88 19.02 1.58
C ALA A 161 -23.63 18.59 0.12
N PRO A 162 -23.75 19.51 -0.87
CA PRO A 162 -23.62 19.18 -2.29
C PRO A 162 -22.29 18.51 -2.66
N TYR A 163 -21.18 18.95 -2.03
CA TYR A 163 -19.86 18.39 -2.30
C TYR A 163 -19.75 16.92 -1.86
N VAL A 164 -20.48 16.49 -0.83
CA VAL A 164 -20.48 15.08 -0.37
C VAL A 164 -21.04 14.18 -1.47
N LEU A 165 -22.19 14.56 -2.05
CA LEU A 165 -22.83 13.84 -3.14
C LEU A 165 -21.99 13.84 -4.42
N SER A 166 -21.34 14.97 -4.73
CA SER A 166 -20.47 15.11 -5.92
C SER A 166 -19.21 14.23 -5.79
N ASN A 167 -18.53 14.30 -4.65
CA ASN A 167 -17.34 13.50 -4.36
C ASN A 167 -17.66 12.00 -4.35
N ASN A 168 -18.81 11.62 -3.78
CA ASN A 168 -19.24 10.22 -3.78
C ASN A 168 -19.55 9.72 -5.20
N ASN A 169 -20.25 10.50 -6.03
CA ASN A 169 -20.45 10.16 -7.45
C ASN A 169 -19.12 10.00 -8.22
N ALA A 170 -18.14 10.87 -7.98
CA ALA A 170 -16.82 10.74 -8.59
C ALA A 170 -16.12 9.45 -8.15
N ASN A 171 -16.27 9.06 -6.88
CA ASN A 171 -15.75 7.78 -6.37
C ASN A 171 -16.44 6.57 -6.99
N ILE A 172 -17.77 6.59 -7.15
CA ILE A 172 -18.56 5.55 -7.83
C ILE A 172 -18.00 5.33 -9.24
N ARG A 173 -17.92 6.38 -10.05
CA ARG A 173 -17.41 6.30 -11.43
C ARG A 173 -15.97 5.79 -11.49
N ARG A 174 -15.12 6.22 -10.56
CA ARG A 174 -13.72 5.77 -10.47
C ARG A 174 -13.62 4.28 -10.19
N ILE A 175 -14.47 3.76 -9.29
CA ILE A 175 -14.47 2.34 -8.93
C ILE A 175 -15.06 1.50 -10.07
N GLU A 176 -16.12 1.95 -10.73
CA GLU A 176 -16.68 1.30 -11.92
C GLU A 176 -15.63 1.14 -13.02
N LYS A 177 -14.95 2.24 -13.37
CA LYS A 177 -13.84 2.20 -14.34
C LYS A 177 -12.71 1.26 -13.91
N ARG A 178 -12.42 1.20 -12.61
CA ARG A 178 -11.38 0.31 -12.08
C ARG A 178 -11.78 -1.17 -12.17
N ILE A 179 -13.04 -1.49 -11.89
CA ILE A 179 -13.58 -2.85 -12.04
C ILE A 179 -13.50 -3.28 -13.51
N GLU A 180 -13.91 -2.42 -14.44
CA GLU A 180 -13.82 -2.67 -15.88
C GLU A 180 -12.37 -2.93 -16.31
N GLN A 181 -11.42 -2.10 -15.86
CA GLN A 181 -9.99 -2.29 -16.14
C GLN A 181 -9.45 -3.63 -15.63
N LEU A 182 -9.87 -4.06 -14.44
CA LEU A 182 -9.45 -5.35 -13.87
C LEU A 182 -10.09 -6.53 -14.59
N LYS A 183 -11.37 -6.42 -14.97
CA LYS A 183 -12.07 -7.43 -15.79
C LYS A 183 -11.38 -7.62 -17.14
N ALA A 184 -11.10 -6.51 -17.84
CA ALA A 184 -10.37 -6.55 -19.11
C ALA A 184 -8.94 -7.09 -18.95
N ALA A 185 -8.25 -6.78 -17.85
CA ALA A 185 -6.92 -7.34 -17.60
C ALA A 185 -6.96 -8.85 -17.38
N LYS A 186 -8.00 -9.36 -16.71
CA LYS A 186 -8.20 -10.79 -16.43
C LYS A 186 -8.57 -11.59 -17.68
N GLU A 187 -9.28 -10.98 -18.63
CA GLU A 187 -9.62 -11.60 -19.92
C GLU A 187 -8.37 -11.94 -20.76
N HIS A 188 -7.34 -11.10 -20.68
CA HIS A 188 -6.06 -11.30 -21.38
C HIS A 188 -5.05 -12.15 -20.57
N GLU A 189 -5.42 -12.59 -19.37
CA GLU A 189 -4.55 -13.43 -18.55
C GLU A 189 -4.58 -14.87 -19.10
N GLY A 190 -3.41 -15.47 -19.31
CA GLY A 190 -3.27 -16.79 -19.97
C GLY A 190 -3.00 -16.73 -21.48
N GLU A 191 -2.79 -15.54 -22.07
CA GLU A 191 -2.21 -15.44 -23.41
C GLU A 191 -0.77 -15.99 -23.36
N GLU A 192 -0.53 -17.11 -24.02
CA GLU A 192 0.79 -17.74 -24.20
C GLU A 192 1.14 -17.85 -25.68
N LYS A 193 2.41 -17.61 -26.00
CA LYS A 193 2.99 -17.87 -27.33
C LYS A 193 4.37 -18.46 -27.12
N GLU A 194 4.67 -19.53 -27.83
CA GLU A 194 5.98 -20.17 -27.82
C GLU A 194 6.56 -20.10 -29.23
N THR A 195 7.78 -19.60 -29.33
CA THR A 195 8.62 -19.60 -30.53
C THR A 195 9.94 -20.27 -30.20
N ASP A 196 10.76 -20.56 -31.22
CA ASP A 196 12.06 -21.20 -30.99
C ASP A 196 13.00 -20.28 -30.19
N LEU A 197 12.83 -18.96 -30.30
CA LEU A 197 13.62 -17.97 -29.58
C LEU A 197 13.10 -17.65 -28.17
N TYR A 198 11.77 -17.58 -27.95
CA TYR A 198 11.20 -17.14 -26.68
C TYR A 198 9.86 -17.78 -26.32
N LYS A 199 9.60 -17.89 -25.02
CA LYS A 199 8.27 -18.12 -24.46
C LYS A 199 7.69 -16.81 -23.92
N TYR A 200 6.52 -16.44 -24.43
CA TYR A 200 5.72 -15.31 -23.99
C TYR A 200 4.54 -15.79 -23.16
N SER A 201 4.30 -15.15 -22.00
CA SER A 201 3.07 -15.35 -21.22
C SER A 201 2.57 -14.09 -20.54
N ILE A 202 1.25 -13.99 -20.36
CA ILE A 202 0.61 -13.03 -19.45
C ILE A 202 0.13 -13.77 -18.20
N GLU A 203 0.84 -13.60 -17.09
CA GLU A 203 0.56 -14.25 -15.81
C GLU A 203 0.73 -13.28 -14.64
N GLU A 204 -0.15 -13.38 -13.64
CA GLU A 204 -0.16 -12.56 -12.43
C GLU A 204 -0.19 -11.05 -12.75
N GLY A 205 -0.93 -10.67 -13.79
CA GLY A 205 -0.98 -9.30 -14.29
C GLY A 205 0.36 -8.75 -14.82
N ARG A 206 1.27 -9.63 -15.25
CA ARG A 206 2.56 -9.28 -15.85
C ARG A 206 2.73 -9.93 -17.21
N VAL A 207 3.29 -9.17 -18.14
CA VAL A 207 3.83 -9.71 -19.37
C VAL A 207 5.22 -10.26 -19.07
N GLN A 208 5.50 -11.48 -19.52
CA GLN A 208 6.74 -12.20 -19.29
C GLN A 208 7.31 -12.71 -20.61
N PHE A 209 8.63 -12.53 -20.78
CA PHE A 209 9.41 -13.20 -21.81
C PHE A 209 10.47 -14.08 -21.12
N VAL A 210 10.45 -15.37 -21.44
CA VAL A 210 11.40 -16.38 -21.00
C VAL A 210 12.22 -16.81 -22.21
N PHE A 211 13.53 -16.96 -22.03
CA PHE A 211 14.48 -17.39 -23.05
C PHE A 211 15.26 -18.58 -22.51
N ASP A 212 15.73 -19.45 -23.39
CA ASP A 212 16.66 -20.52 -22.98
C ASP A 212 18.05 -19.93 -22.71
N GLY A 213 18.36 -19.76 -21.44
CA GLY A 213 19.60 -19.13 -20.99
C GLY A 213 19.63 -17.60 -21.17
N LYS A 214 20.84 -17.07 -21.40
CA LYS A 214 21.09 -15.63 -21.44
C LYS A 214 20.91 -15.12 -22.88
N PRO A 215 19.88 -14.31 -23.18
CA PRO A 215 19.66 -13.80 -24.52
C PRO A 215 20.80 -12.89 -24.98
N GLU A 216 20.99 -12.84 -26.30
CA GLU A 216 21.99 -12.03 -26.96
C GLU A 216 21.93 -10.54 -26.53
N PRO A 217 23.05 -9.80 -26.48
CA PRO A 217 23.02 -8.36 -26.21
C PRO A 217 21.98 -7.57 -27.00
N ALA A 218 21.73 -7.89 -28.27
CA ALA A 218 20.75 -7.20 -29.11
C ALA A 218 19.31 -7.36 -28.59
N VAL A 219 18.88 -8.61 -28.35
CA VAL A 219 17.59 -8.96 -27.73
C VAL A 219 17.41 -8.26 -26.38
N ARG A 220 18.46 -8.23 -25.54
CA ARG A 220 18.40 -7.54 -24.24
C ARG A 220 18.24 -6.03 -24.37
N ASN A 221 18.78 -5.41 -25.42
CA ASN A 221 18.63 -3.98 -25.66
C ASN A 221 17.20 -3.64 -26.09
N ILE A 222 16.59 -4.48 -26.95
CA ILE A 222 15.17 -4.37 -27.35
C ILE A 222 14.25 -4.42 -26.12
N LEU A 223 14.45 -5.42 -25.26
CA LEU A 223 13.66 -5.59 -24.03
C LEU A 223 13.80 -4.38 -23.10
N LYS A 224 15.03 -3.89 -22.89
CA LYS A 224 15.28 -2.70 -22.06
C LYS A 224 14.68 -1.43 -22.66
N GLY A 225 14.79 -1.23 -23.98
CA GLY A 225 14.17 -0.11 -24.69
C GLY A 225 12.65 -0.09 -24.50
N ASN A 226 12.04 -1.27 -24.48
CA ASN A 226 10.63 -1.47 -24.20
C ASN A 226 10.30 -1.57 -22.69
N HIS A 227 11.24 -1.19 -21.81
CA HIS A 227 11.08 -1.11 -20.35
C HIS A 227 10.77 -2.45 -19.66
N PHE A 228 11.15 -3.57 -20.26
CA PHE A 228 11.13 -4.87 -19.58
C PHE A 228 12.32 -4.97 -18.62
N LYS A 229 12.07 -5.51 -17.42
CA LYS A 229 13.09 -5.68 -16.37
C LYS A 229 13.28 -7.16 -16.07
N TRP A 230 14.52 -7.58 -15.91
CA TRP A 230 14.82 -8.94 -15.46
C TRP A 230 14.30 -9.18 -14.04
N SER A 231 13.58 -10.29 -13.83
CA SER A 231 13.08 -10.73 -12.53
C SER A 231 13.76 -12.06 -12.16
N PRO A 232 14.79 -12.06 -11.28
CA PRO A 232 15.50 -13.27 -10.89
C PRO A 232 14.61 -14.36 -10.31
N SER A 233 13.58 -13.98 -9.55
CA SER A 233 12.63 -14.94 -8.96
C SER A 233 11.70 -15.61 -9.96
N ARG A 234 11.59 -15.08 -11.19
CA ARG A 234 10.77 -15.64 -12.27
C ARG A 234 11.62 -16.23 -13.41
N GLY A 235 12.92 -15.92 -13.44
CA GLY A 235 13.76 -16.26 -14.59
C GLY A 235 13.29 -15.58 -15.90
N ALA A 236 12.60 -14.45 -15.81
CA ALA A 236 11.92 -13.83 -16.95
C ALA A 236 12.17 -12.32 -17.04
N TRP A 237 12.07 -11.78 -18.25
CA TRP A 237 11.96 -10.34 -18.50
C TRP A 237 10.50 -9.92 -18.35
N VAL A 238 10.22 -9.06 -17.37
CA VAL A 238 8.85 -8.75 -16.96
C VAL A 238 8.52 -7.27 -17.08
N ARG A 239 7.25 -7.01 -17.41
CA ARG A 239 6.60 -5.70 -17.34
C ARG A 239 5.16 -5.85 -16.84
N GLN A 240 4.58 -4.78 -16.32
CA GLN A 240 3.15 -4.76 -15.94
C GLN A 240 2.26 -4.97 -17.16
N ALA A 241 1.24 -5.83 -17.07
CA ALA A 241 0.28 -6.12 -18.16
C ALA A 241 -0.79 -5.02 -18.33
N THR A 242 -0.37 -3.76 -18.31
CA THR A 242 -1.23 -2.63 -18.70
C THR A 242 -1.44 -2.64 -20.21
N ALA A 243 -2.39 -1.84 -20.72
CA ALA A 243 -2.58 -1.68 -22.16
C ALA A 243 -1.27 -1.29 -22.89
N ASN A 244 -0.49 -0.37 -22.32
CA ASN A 244 0.84 -0.01 -22.83
C ASN A 244 1.84 -1.17 -22.68
N GLY A 245 1.80 -1.93 -21.59
CA GLY A 245 2.64 -3.12 -21.41
C GLY A 245 2.39 -4.18 -22.48
N ARG A 246 1.12 -4.46 -22.80
CA ARG A 246 0.75 -5.39 -23.87
C ARG A 246 1.12 -4.85 -25.25
N TYR A 247 0.92 -3.56 -25.50
CA TYR A 247 1.37 -2.92 -26.74
C TYR A 247 2.88 -3.05 -26.93
N ALA A 248 3.67 -2.72 -25.91
CA ALA A 248 5.12 -2.87 -25.97
C ALA A 248 5.55 -4.33 -26.15
N ALA A 249 4.81 -5.28 -25.57
CA ALA A 249 5.05 -6.69 -25.82
C ALA A 249 4.84 -7.06 -27.28
N LYS A 250 3.80 -6.54 -27.94
CA LYS A 250 3.58 -6.72 -29.39
C LYS A 250 4.70 -6.13 -30.22
N CYS A 251 5.23 -4.96 -29.83
CA CYS A 251 6.40 -4.38 -30.49
C CYS A 251 7.65 -5.28 -30.35
N VAL A 252 7.92 -5.76 -29.13
CA VAL A 252 9.04 -6.69 -28.87
C VAL A 252 8.86 -7.98 -29.67
N MET A 253 7.70 -8.61 -29.63
CA MET A 253 7.43 -9.83 -30.40
C MET A 253 7.67 -9.60 -31.89
N LYS A 254 7.20 -8.49 -32.44
CA LYS A 254 7.43 -8.14 -33.85
C LYS A 254 8.92 -8.01 -34.18
N GLU A 255 9.69 -7.27 -33.37
CA GLU A 255 11.13 -7.10 -33.61
C GLU A 255 11.91 -8.40 -33.46
N LEU A 256 11.53 -9.26 -32.50
CA LEU A 256 12.18 -10.57 -32.31
C LEU A 256 11.85 -11.54 -33.44
N ASP A 257 10.58 -11.59 -33.86
CA ASP A 257 10.14 -12.43 -34.98
C ASP A 257 10.82 -11.98 -36.30
N GLU A 258 11.04 -10.68 -36.49
CA GLU A 258 11.81 -10.15 -37.63
C GLU A 258 13.29 -10.57 -37.58
N MET A 259 13.94 -10.51 -36.40
CA MET A 259 15.34 -10.97 -36.25
C MET A 259 15.49 -12.47 -36.52
N GLU A 260 14.56 -13.29 -36.02
CA GLU A 260 14.55 -14.74 -36.26
C GLU A 260 14.37 -15.06 -37.75
N ALA A 261 13.60 -14.27 -38.50
CA ALA A 261 13.46 -14.46 -39.95
C ALA A 261 14.76 -14.14 -40.71
N PHE A 262 15.54 -13.15 -40.29
CA PHE A 262 16.82 -12.80 -40.92
C PHE A 262 17.93 -13.83 -40.65
N ASP A 263 17.92 -14.49 -39.49
CA ASP A 263 18.93 -15.49 -39.14
C ASP A 263 18.68 -16.86 -39.82
N ASN A 264 17.46 -17.08 -40.35
CA ASN A 264 17.04 -18.31 -41.04
C ASN A 264 17.13 -18.24 -42.58
N GLU A 265 17.49 -17.08 -43.16
CA GLU A 265 17.82 -16.90 -44.59
C GLU A 265 19.32 -17.08 -44.88
#